data_AF-A0A838QZ58-F1
#
_entry.id   AF-A0A838QZ58-F1
#
_cell.length_a   1.000
_cell.length_b   1.000
_cell.length_c   1.000
_cell.angle_alpha   90.00
_cell.angle_beta   90.00
_cell.angle_gamma   90.00
#
_symmetry.space_group_name_H-M   'P 1'
#
loop_
_entity.id
_entity.type
_entity.pdbx_description
1 polymer ?
#
loop_
_entity_poly.entity_id
_entity_poly.type
_entity_poly.pdbx_seq_one_letter_code
_entity_poly.pdbx_strand_id
1 'polypeptide(L)'
;MPEIAALKRTVVAAKHLDSKTDQLRHLIEHAAHLLPSQGPLTVFVHHNTIHHFEDMPFADAVEHASHVYGCQPYLSEDRYRQELARGRIRQEDLDAVLQNDLGDPADDLVGLLGTRFHLRLAMLRHSLRSAPSAELRWVVAETDALRTFRDDMPEEHRQRMTEMTRRWIMRDFRNGRTHAPASSHPPQLQSTVAELLDGFGVENIEQWGDADWEPFSLQLLWRACYVGVQSAHRNAKPPARPERHRDVLLAATGHDSDELVNDVLLTAAR
;
A
#
# COMPACT_ATOMS: atom_id res chain seq x y z
N MET A 1 -43.79 -16.26 45.89
CA MET A 1 -43.22 -15.02 45.30
C MET A 1 -41.95 -15.20 44.45
N PRO A 2 -41.05 -16.19 44.66
CA PRO A 2 -39.86 -16.35 43.79
C PRO A 2 -40.15 -17.02 42.43
N GLU A 3 -41.20 -17.85 42.35
CA GLU A 3 -41.54 -18.64 41.16
C GLU A 3 -42.10 -17.80 39.99
N ILE A 4 -42.86 -16.73 40.29
CA ILE A 4 -43.40 -15.79 39.30
C ILE A 4 -42.29 -14.90 38.70
N ALA A 5 -41.24 -14.59 39.48
CA ALA A 5 -40.10 -13.82 39.01
C ALA A 5 -39.19 -14.62 38.06
N ALA A 6 -39.06 -15.93 38.31
CA ALA A 6 -38.36 -16.85 37.40
C ALA A 6 -39.10 -17.00 36.07
N LEU A 7 -40.43 -17.19 36.10
CA LEU A 7 -41.25 -17.28 34.89
C LEU A 7 -41.18 -15.99 34.04
N LYS A 8 -41.23 -14.81 34.67
CA LYS A 8 -41.10 -13.52 33.96
C LYS A 8 -39.72 -13.34 33.32
N ARG A 9 -38.64 -13.79 33.96
CA ARG A 9 -37.29 -13.76 33.36
C ARG A 9 -37.18 -14.69 32.15
N THR A 10 -37.74 -15.90 32.23
CA THR A 10 -37.73 -16.86 31.11
C THR A 10 -38.53 -16.35 29.92
N VAL A 11 -39.69 -15.73 30.15
CA VAL A 11 -40.53 -15.15 29.08
C VAL A 11 -39.87 -13.94 28.44
N VAL A 12 -39.22 -13.06 29.21
CA VAL A 12 -38.47 -11.91 28.66
C VAL A 12 -37.23 -12.37 27.89
N ALA A 13 -36.50 -13.38 28.38
CA ALA A 13 -35.37 -13.96 27.67
C ALA A 13 -35.81 -14.64 26.35
N ALA A 14 -36.93 -15.37 26.35
CA ALA A 14 -37.51 -15.97 25.15
C ALA A 14 -37.96 -14.91 24.13
N LYS A 15 -38.62 -13.83 24.59
CA LYS A 15 -39.05 -12.71 23.72
C LYS A 15 -37.89 -11.92 23.14
N HIS A 16 -36.78 -11.82 23.88
CA HIS A 16 -35.53 -11.21 23.41
C HIS A 16 -34.78 -12.12 22.43
N LEU A 17 -34.89 -13.45 22.58
CA LEU A 17 -34.42 -14.42 21.60
C LEU A 17 -35.20 -14.31 20.30
N ASP A 18 -36.54 -14.26 20.38
CA ASP A 18 -37.46 -14.10 19.24
C ASP A 18 -37.15 -12.82 18.45
N SER A 19 -36.98 -11.69 19.16
CA SER A 19 -36.60 -10.41 18.56
C SER A 19 -35.23 -10.44 17.87
N LYS A 20 -34.26 -11.21 18.40
CA LYS A 20 -32.94 -11.38 17.77
C LYS A 20 -33.02 -12.31 16.56
N THR A 21 -33.85 -13.35 16.62
CA THR A 21 -34.10 -14.28 15.52
C THR A 21 -34.78 -13.57 14.34
N ASP A 22 -35.75 -12.70 14.61
CA ASP A 22 -36.40 -11.89 13.58
C ASP A 22 -35.43 -10.88 12.95
N GLN A 23 -34.59 -10.24 13.77
CA GLN A 23 -33.54 -9.35 13.27
C GLN A 23 -32.53 -10.11 12.39
N LEU A 24 -32.12 -11.31 12.80
CA LEU A 24 -31.23 -12.17 12.01
C LEU A 24 -31.88 -12.60 10.69
N ARG A 25 -33.17 -12.97 10.71
CA ARG A 25 -33.93 -13.32 9.51
C ARG A 25 -33.96 -12.17 8.51
N HIS A 26 -34.26 -10.96 8.97
CA HIS A 26 -34.24 -9.77 8.13
C HIS A 26 -32.85 -9.49 7.53
N LEU A 27 -31.78 -9.67 8.31
CA LEU A 27 -30.41 -9.53 7.82
C LEU A 27 -30.06 -10.59 6.76
N ILE A 28 -30.49 -11.84 6.96
CA ILE A 28 -30.30 -12.93 5.99
C ILE A 28 -31.06 -12.66 4.69
N GLU A 29 -32.32 -12.23 4.79
CA GLU A 29 -33.14 -11.87 3.62
C GLU A 29 -32.51 -10.72 2.84
N HIS A 30 -32.01 -9.70 3.53
CA HIS A 30 -31.31 -8.59 2.89
C HIS A 30 -29.99 -9.05 2.23
N ALA A 31 -29.20 -9.88 2.90
CA ALA A 31 -27.97 -10.44 2.35
C ALA A 31 -28.21 -11.36 1.15
N ALA A 32 -29.31 -12.13 1.15
CA ALA A 32 -29.68 -13.02 0.04
C ALA A 32 -29.95 -12.25 -1.25
N HIS A 33 -30.48 -11.02 -1.17
CA HIS A 33 -30.63 -10.16 -2.36
C HIS A 33 -29.28 -9.79 -2.99
N LEU A 34 -28.20 -9.75 -2.22
CA LEU A 34 -26.87 -9.43 -2.76
C LEU A 34 -26.25 -10.60 -3.52
N LEU A 35 -26.77 -11.82 -3.34
CA LEU A 35 -26.31 -13.02 -4.02
C LEU A 35 -27.00 -13.17 -5.39
N PRO A 36 -26.33 -13.77 -6.38
CA PRO A 36 -26.96 -14.10 -7.64
C PRO A 36 -28.16 -15.03 -7.42
N SER A 37 -29.33 -14.68 -7.96
CA SER A 37 -30.55 -15.50 -7.84
C SER A 37 -30.56 -16.75 -8.73
N GLN A 38 -29.45 -17.03 -9.42
CA GLN A 38 -29.32 -18.11 -10.39
C GLN A 38 -28.17 -19.07 -10.02
N GLY A 39 -28.41 -20.37 -10.21
CA GLY A 39 -27.36 -21.40 -10.09
C GLY A 39 -26.35 -21.33 -11.23
N PRO A 40 -25.29 -22.17 -11.20
CA PRO A 40 -24.23 -22.15 -12.22
C PRO A 40 -24.80 -22.35 -13.63
N LEU A 41 -24.69 -21.33 -14.48
CA LEU A 41 -25.16 -21.38 -15.86
C LEU A 41 -24.10 -22.02 -16.76
N THR A 42 -24.52 -22.92 -17.65
CA THR A 42 -23.67 -23.56 -18.67
C THR A 42 -23.58 -22.74 -19.97
N VAL A 43 -24.30 -21.61 -20.07
CA VAL A 43 -24.31 -20.70 -21.23
C VAL A 43 -24.43 -19.24 -20.77
N PHE A 44 -23.67 -18.36 -21.42
CA PHE A 44 -23.47 -16.96 -21.03
C PHE A 44 -24.73 -16.11 -21.19
N VAL A 45 -25.27 -15.62 -20.07
CA VAL A 45 -26.04 -14.37 -20.00
C VAL A 45 -25.18 -13.39 -19.20
N HIS A 46 -24.97 -12.19 -19.74
CA HIS A 46 -24.14 -11.17 -19.10
C HIS A 46 -24.93 -10.54 -17.95
N HIS A 47 -24.98 -11.20 -16.79
CA HIS A 47 -25.52 -10.55 -15.59
C HIS A 47 -24.47 -9.61 -15.05
N ASN A 48 -24.81 -8.33 -14.94
CA ASN A 48 -23.92 -7.36 -14.32
C ASN A 48 -23.81 -7.68 -12.81
N THR A 49 -22.64 -8.08 -12.35
CA THR A 49 -22.42 -8.47 -10.94
C THR A 49 -22.71 -7.34 -9.96
N ILE A 50 -22.72 -6.08 -10.43
CA ILE A 50 -23.01 -4.89 -9.62
C ILE A 50 -24.39 -4.28 -9.94
N HIS A 51 -25.30 -5.00 -10.59
CA HIS A 51 -26.65 -4.50 -10.95
C HIS A 51 -27.44 -3.88 -9.78
N HIS A 52 -27.26 -4.38 -8.55
CA HIS A 52 -27.88 -3.77 -7.35
C HIS A 52 -27.41 -2.34 -7.04
N PHE A 53 -26.32 -1.91 -7.67
CA PHE A 53 -25.73 -0.58 -7.52
C PHE A 53 -25.87 0.23 -8.82
N GLU A 54 -26.78 -0.14 -9.73
CA GLU A 54 -26.93 0.52 -11.03
C GLU A 54 -27.40 1.98 -10.94
N ASP A 55 -28.06 2.34 -9.83
CA ASP A 55 -28.48 3.72 -9.54
C ASP A 55 -27.31 4.63 -9.12
N MET A 56 -26.11 4.08 -8.88
CA MET A 56 -24.92 4.82 -8.45
C MET A 56 -23.99 5.11 -9.64
N PRO A 57 -23.21 6.21 -9.60
CA PRO A 57 -22.08 6.40 -10.50
C PRO A 57 -21.15 5.18 -10.45
N PHE A 58 -20.61 4.78 -11.60
CA PHE A 58 -19.86 3.52 -11.73
C PHE A 58 -18.74 3.36 -10.69
N ALA A 59 -17.97 4.42 -10.42
CA ALA A 59 -16.87 4.39 -9.46
C ALA A 59 -17.36 4.09 -8.03
N ASP A 60 -18.45 4.75 -7.63
CA ASP A 60 -19.09 4.55 -6.33
C ASP A 60 -19.70 3.15 -6.24
N ALA A 61 -20.33 2.69 -7.33
CA ALA A 61 -20.94 1.37 -7.43
C ALA A 61 -19.91 0.25 -7.22
N VAL A 62 -18.76 0.32 -7.90
CA VAL A 62 -17.72 -0.71 -7.79
C VAL A 62 -16.99 -0.65 -6.44
N GLU A 63 -16.78 0.54 -5.87
CA GLU A 63 -16.22 0.68 -4.52
C GLU A 63 -17.16 0.07 -3.49
N HIS A 64 -18.45 0.39 -3.55
CA HIS A 64 -19.45 -0.18 -2.67
C HIS A 64 -19.54 -1.70 -2.83
N ALA A 65 -19.57 -2.20 -4.07
CA ALA A 65 -19.55 -3.62 -4.36
C ALA A 65 -18.30 -4.31 -3.79
N SER A 66 -17.15 -3.66 -3.80
CA SER A 66 -15.90 -4.23 -3.24
C SER A 66 -15.98 -4.45 -1.73
N HIS A 67 -16.63 -3.53 -1.00
CA HIS A 67 -16.85 -3.67 0.43
C HIS A 67 -17.84 -4.80 0.74
N VAL A 68 -18.90 -4.92 -0.06
CA VAL A 68 -19.93 -5.93 0.11
C VAL A 68 -19.42 -7.33 -0.24
N TYR A 69 -18.71 -7.46 -1.37
CA TYR A 69 -18.28 -8.75 -1.90
C TYR A 69 -16.86 -9.15 -1.50
N GLY A 70 -16.11 -8.27 -0.84
CA GLY A 70 -14.72 -8.53 -0.46
C GLY A 70 -13.79 -8.76 -1.66
N CYS A 71 -14.07 -8.11 -2.79
CA CYS A 71 -13.33 -8.28 -4.04
C CYS A 71 -12.47 -7.05 -4.38
N GLN A 72 -11.58 -7.20 -5.37
CA GLN A 72 -10.83 -6.08 -5.94
C GLN A 72 -11.62 -5.51 -7.12
N PRO A 73 -12.17 -4.28 -7.03
CA PRO A 73 -13.05 -3.73 -8.07
C PRO A 73 -12.28 -3.26 -9.31
N TYR A 74 -10.98 -3.03 -9.15
CA TYR A 74 -10.07 -2.56 -10.20
C TYR A 74 -8.93 -3.54 -10.40
N LEU A 75 -8.24 -3.39 -11.54
CA LEU A 75 -6.97 -4.09 -11.78
C LEU A 75 -5.93 -3.68 -10.72
N SER A 76 -4.98 -4.56 -10.44
CA SER A 76 -3.84 -4.19 -9.60
C SER A 76 -3.02 -3.06 -10.24
N GLU A 77 -2.31 -2.27 -9.43
CA GLU A 77 -1.43 -1.23 -9.94
C GLU A 77 -0.41 -1.75 -10.96
N ASP A 78 0.14 -2.94 -10.72
CA ASP A 78 1.08 -3.57 -11.66
C ASP A 78 0.45 -3.88 -13.01
N ARG A 79 -0.82 -4.27 -13.04
CA ARG A 79 -1.56 -4.46 -14.30
C ARG A 79 -1.76 -3.14 -15.01
N TYR A 80 -2.17 -2.07 -14.33
CA TYR A 80 -2.27 -0.74 -14.95
C TYR A 80 -0.93 -0.26 -15.51
N ARG A 81 0.18 -0.48 -14.80
CA ARG A 81 1.53 -0.14 -15.29
C ARG A 81 1.94 -0.96 -16.51
N GLN A 82 1.52 -2.23 -16.61
CA GLN A 82 1.69 -3.03 -17.83
C GLN A 82 0.89 -2.44 -19.00
N GLU A 83 -0.34 -2.00 -18.76
CA GLU A 83 -1.16 -1.32 -19.79
C GLU A 83 -0.52 -0.02 -20.27
N LEU A 84 0.11 0.73 -19.36
CA LEU A 84 0.92 1.91 -19.67
C LEU A 84 2.17 1.55 -20.50
N ALA A 85 2.93 0.53 -20.08
CA ALA A 85 4.15 0.11 -20.76
C ALA A 85 3.90 -0.38 -22.20
N ARG A 86 2.75 -1.00 -22.47
CA ARG A 86 2.35 -1.40 -23.82
C ARG A 86 1.61 -0.32 -24.62
N GLY A 87 1.44 0.87 -24.05
CA GLY A 87 0.83 2.02 -24.72
C GLY A 87 -0.70 1.96 -24.85
N ARG A 88 -1.39 1.08 -24.11
CA ARG A 88 -2.87 1.13 -24.02
C ARG A 88 -3.31 2.33 -23.19
N ILE A 89 -2.60 2.59 -22.10
CA ILE A 89 -2.66 3.86 -21.37
C ILE A 89 -1.48 4.69 -21.86
N ARG A 90 -1.71 5.95 -22.26
CA ARG A 90 -0.65 6.86 -22.70
C ARG A 90 -0.20 7.75 -21.55
N GLN A 91 1.00 8.31 -21.66
CA GLN A 91 1.48 9.29 -20.68
C GLN A 91 0.58 10.53 -20.66
N GLU A 92 0.15 10.99 -21.84
CA GLU A 92 -0.77 12.10 -22.01
C GLU A 92 -2.12 11.87 -21.30
N ASP A 93 -2.60 10.62 -21.25
CA ASP A 93 -3.84 10.27 -20.53
C ASP A 93 -3.66 10.46 -19.03
N LEU A 94 -2.52 10.04 -18.48
CA LEU A 94 -2.19 10.23 -17.06
C LEU A 94 -2.04 11.70 -16.72
N ASP A 95 -1.37 12.47 -17.58
CA ASP A 95 -1.17 13.90 -17.39
C ASP A 95 -2.50 14.64 -17.36
N ALA A 96 -3.39 14.36 -18.32
CA ALA A 96 -4.71 14.98 -18.40
C ALA A 96 -5.60 14.64 -17.20
N VAL A 97 -5.63 13.35 -16.79
CA VAL A 97 -6.42 12.92 -15.63
C VAL A 97 -5.88 13.52 -14.34
N LEU A 98 -4.55 13.54 -14.14
CA LEU A 98 -3.95 14.14 -12.95
C LEU A 98 -4.15 15.65 -12.87
N GLN A 99 -4.10 16.37 -13.99
CA GLN A 99 -4.40 17.81 -14.01
C GLN A 99 -5.85 18.07 -13.59
N ASN A 100 -6.78 17.27 -14.11
CA ASN A 100 -8.20 17.39 -13.76
C ASN A 100 -8.49 17.01 -12.30
N ASP A 101 -7.89 15.92 -11.80
CA ASP A 101 -8.08 15.42 -10.43
C ASP A 101 -7.46 16.36 -9.39
N LEU A 102 -6.24 16.84 -9.65
CA LEU A 102 -5.53 17.70 -8.70
C LEU A 102 -6.00 19.16 -8.74
N GLY A 103 -6.44 19.67 -9.89
CA GLY A 103 -6.84 21.08 -10.06
C GLY A 103 -5.73 22.06 -9.64
N ASP A 104 -6.11 23.17 -9.00
CA ASP A 104 -5.15 24.18 -8.48
C ASP A 104 -4.03 23.59 -7.59
N PRO A 105 -4.31 22.62 -6.68
CA PRO A 105 -3.28 21.90 -5.92
C PRO A 105 -2.17 21.20 -6.71
N ALA A 106 -2.28 21.08 -8.04
CA ALA A 106 -1.26 20.45 -8.90
C ALA A 106 0.09 21.17 -8.82
N ASP A 107 0.08 22.50 -8.72
CA ASP A 107 1.28 23.36 -8.73
C ASP A 107 1.91 23.56 -7.34
N ASP A 108 1.27 23.03 -6.29
CA ASP A 108 1.81 23.09 -4.93
C ASP A 108 3.20 22.45 -4.87
N LEU A 109 4.18 23.21 -4.39
CA LEU A 109 5.54 22.71 -4.18
C LEU A 109 5.57 21.72 -3.01
N VAL A 110 6.08 20.52 -3.28
CA VAL A 110 6.30 19.47 -2.27
C VAL A 110 7.77 19.44 -1.90
N GLY A 111 8.18 20.39 -1.06
CA GLY A 111 9.58 20.54 -0.64
C GLY A 111 10.52 20.66 -1.85
N LEU A 112 11.52 19.77 -1.94
CA LEU A 112 12.48 19.72 -3.04
C LEU A 112 12.09 18.73 -4.15
N LEU A 113 10.93 18.08 -4.06
CA LEU A 113 10.48 17.04 -5.00
C LEU A 113 9.75 17.61 -6.23
N GLY A 114 9.69 18.92 -6.37
CA GLY A 114 8.93 19.61 -7.42
C GLY A 114 7.48 19.85 -7.01
N THR A 115 6.57 19.87 -7.98
CA THR A 115 5.14 20.10 -7.71
C THR A 115 4.43 18.80 -7.32
N ARG A 116 3.27 18.92 -6.68
CA ARG A 116 2.41 17.77 -6.33
C ARG A 116 2.05 16.94 -7.57
N PHE A 117 1.80 17.60 -8.71
CA PHE A 117 1.59 16.94 -9.99
C PHE A 117 2.75 16.01 -10.35
N HIS A 118 4.00 16.53 -10.39
CA HIS A 118 5.16 15.73 -10.76
C HIS A 118 5.39 14.56 -9.80
N LEU A 119 5.16 14.77 -8.50
CA LEU A 119 5.26 13.71 -7.50
C LEU A 119 4.22 12.61 -7.73
N ARG A 120 2.94 12.97 -7.93
CA ARG A 120 1.86 12.00 -8.19
C ARG A 120 2.07 11.26 -9.50
N LEU A 121 2.49 11.96 -10.55
CA LEU A 121 2.82 11.36 -11.84
C LEU A 121 3.97 10.34 -11.70
N ALA A 122 5.02 10.70 -10.97
CA ALA A 122 6.13 9.77 -10.69
C ALA A 122 5.64 8.52 -9.93
N MET A 123 4.74 8.66 -8.95
CA MET A 123 4.14 7.53 -8.22
C MET A 123 3.26 6.64 -9.13
N LEU A 124 2.55 7.20 -10.11
CA LEU A 124 1.75 6.44 -11.08
C LEU A 124 2.59 5.79 -12.19
N ARG A 125 3.79 6.31 -12.46
CA ARG A 125 4.71 5.74 -13.46
C ARG A 125 5.63 4.68 -12.87
N HIS A 126 6.14 4.90 -11.67
CA HIS A 126 7.15 4.04 -11.06
C HIS A 126 6.56 3.24 -9.90
N SER A 127 6.79 1.92 -9.92
CA SER A 127 6.33 1.04 -8.85
C SER A 127 7.12 1.28 -7.56
N LEU A 128 6.38 1.62 -6.50
CA LEU A 128 6.87 1.62 -5.13
C LEU A 128 6.65 0.22 -4.56
N ARG A 129 7.72 -0.56 -4.45
CA ARG A 129 7.64 -1.88 -3.81
C ARG A 129 7.37 -1.69 -2.32
N SER A 130 6.18 -2.10 -1.89
CA SER A 130 5.82 -2.17 -0.47
C SER A 130 5.83 -3.63 -0.05
N ALA A 131 6.50 -3.91 1.06
CA ALA A 131 6.61 -5.24 1.62
C ALA A 131 6.45 -5.15 3.16
N PRO A 132 5.95 -6.21 3.82
CA PRO A 132 5.97 -6.30 5.28
C PRO A 132 7.39 -6.10 5.82
N SER A 133 7.51 -5.60 7.05
CA SER A 133 8.83 -5.28 7.63
C SER A 133 9.81 -6.45 7.66
N ALA A 134 9.31 -7.70 7.78
CA ALA A 134 10.16 -8.89 7.74
C ALA A 134 10.74 -9.15 6.34
N GLU A 135 9.92 -8.99 5.30
CA GLU A 135 10.35 -9.13 3.92
C GLU A 135 11.30 -8.00 3.52
N LEU A 136 11.03 -6.74 3.92
CA LEU A 136 11.97 -5.64 3.69
C LEU A 136 13.34 -5.88 4.33
N ARG A 137 13.37 -6.40 5.57
CA ARG A 137 14.64 -6.76 6.23
C ARG A 137 15.37 -7.86 5.47
N TRP A 138 14.66 -8.88 5.01
CA TRP A 138 15.24 -9.94 4.20
C TRP A 138 15.78 -9.41 2.88
N VAL A 139 15.01 -8.61 2.13
CA VAL A 139 15.45 -8.00 0.86
C VAL A 139 16.72 -7.18 1.07
N VAL A 140 16.76 -6.32 2.09
CA VAL A 140 17.94 -5.49 2.38
C VAL A 140 19.16 -6.34 2.78
N ALA A 141 18.95 -7.44 3.49
CA ALA A 141 20.05 -8.30 3.97
C ALA A 141 20.57 -9.28 2.91
N GLU A 142 19.68 -9.82 2.08
CA GLU A 142 19.95 -10.97 1.21
C GLU A 142 20.03 -10.62 -0.27
N THR A 143 19.73 -9.38 -0.65
CA THR A 143 19.80 -8.92 -2.06
C THR A 143 20.73 -7.72 -2.22
N ASP A 144 21.04 -7.40 -3.48
CA ASP A 144 21.86 -6.23 -3.85
C ASP A 144 21.09 -4.90 -3.83
N ALA A 145 19.94 -4.82 -3.13
CA ALA A 145 19.06 -3.65 -3.11
C ALA A 145 19.73 -2.35 -2.63
N LEU A 146 20.78 -2.45 -1.81
CA LEU A 146 21.61 -1.31 -1.35
C LEU A 146 23.00 -1.29 -2.00
N ARG A 147 23.23 -2.14 -3.01
CA ARG A 147 24.51 -2.24 -3.71
C ARG A 147 24.43 -1.83 -5.16
N THR A 148 23.28 -2.07 -5.80
CA THR A 148 23.05 -1.78 -7.21
C THR A 148 21.71 -1.07 -7.41
N PHE A 149 21.68 -0.11 -8.33
CA PHE A 149 20.41 0.52 -8.74
C PHE A 149 19.52 -0.51 -9.42
N ARG A 150 18.20 -0.33 -9.28
CA ARG A 150 17.23 -1.19 -9.94
C ARG A 150 17.38 -1.13 -11.47
N ASP A 151 17.18 -2.27 -12.12
CA ASP A 151 17.27 -2.42 -13.58
C ASP A 151 16.37 -1.46 -14.37
N ASP A 152 15.24 -1.06 -13.79
CA ASP A 152 14.30 -0.12 -14.42
C ASP A 152 14.67 1.35 -14.29
N MET A 153 15.76 1.69 -13.58
CA MET A 153 16.29 3.03 -13.50
C MET A 153 17.20 3.35 -14.70
N PRO A 154 16.90 4.38 -15.52
CA PRO A 154 17.75 4.80 -16.63
C PRO A 154 19.19 5.12 -16.19
N GLU A 155 20.17 4.73 -17.01
CA GLU A 155 21.60 4.88 -16.72
C GLU A 155 22.00 6.34 -16.43
N GLU A 156 21.43 7.30 -17.18
CA GLU A 156 21.67 8.72 -16.95
C GLU A 156 21.30 9.15 -15.51
N HIS A 157 20.20 8.64 -14.97
CA HIS A 157 19.79 8.96 -13.61
C HIS A 157 20.68 8.31 -12.56
N ARG A 158 21.19 7.09 -12.83
CA ARG A 158 22.15 6.40 -11.93
C ARG A 158 23.43 7.21 -11.82
N GLN A 159 24.04 7.54 -12.97
CA GLN A 159 25.27 8.33 -13.03
C GLN A 159 25.09 9.69 -12.37
N ARG A 160 23.97 10.38 -12.65
CA ARG A 160 23.67 11.68 -12.05
C ARG A 160 23.56 11.60 -10.53
N MET A 161 22.87 10.59 -9.99
CA MET A 161 22.72 10.40 -8.55
C MET A 161 24.07 10.14 -7.87
N THR A 162 24.86 9.23 -8.45
CA THR A 162 26.19 8.87 -7.95
C THR A 162 27.14 10.07 -7.98
N GLU A 163 27.18 10.80 -9.09
CA GLU A 163 28.07 11.96 -9.26
C GLU A 163 27.66 13.13 -8.35
N MET A 164 26.35 13.37 -8.18
CA MET A 164 25.86 14.37 -7.23
C MET A 164 26.27 14.02 -5.79
N THR A 165 26.14 12.76 -5.41
CA THR A 165 26.53 12.26 -4.09
C THR A 165 28.05 12.40 -3.90
N ARG A 166 28.85 11.97 -4.87
CA ARG A 166 30.31 12.10 -4.88
C ARG A 166 30.74 13.55 -4.67
N ARG A 167 30.22 14.48 -5.47
CA ARG A 167 30.54 15.91 -5.36
C ARG A 167 30.17 16.47 -3.98
N TRP A 168 28.99 16.10 -3.47
CA TRP A 168 28.53 16.55 -2.15
C TRP A 168 29.47 16.07 -1.03
N ILE A 169 29.81 14.78 -1.00
CA ILE A 169 30.72 14.22 0.00
C ILE A 169 32.12 14.84 -0.09
N MET A 170 32.68 14.92 -1.29
CA MET A 170 34.02 15.47 -1.49
C MET A 170 34.10 16.96 -1.12
N ARG A 171 33.04 17.74 -1.39
CA ARG A 171 32.99 19.15 -1.06
C ARG A 171 32.74 19.40 0.44
N ASP A 172 31.74 18.74 1.02
CA ASP A 172 31.18 19.14 2.32
C ASP A 172 31.75 18.34 3.50
N PHE A 173 32.20 17.10 3.28
CA PHE A 173 32.72 16.24 4.36
C PHE A 173 34.25 16.18 4.38
N ARG A 174 34.93 16.23 3.23
CA ARG A 174 36.39 16.08 3.18
C ARG A 174 37.17 17.38 3.34
N ASN A 175 36.68 18.51 2.81
CA ASN A 175 37.38 19.79 2.90
C ASN A 175 37.30 20.47 4.29
N GLY A 176 36.96 19.70 5.34
CA GLY A 176 37.05 20.14 6.74
C GLY A 176 36.47 21.53 6.98
N ARG A 177 35.15 21.71 6.83
CA ARG A 177 34.35 22.85 7.34
C ARG A 177 34.96 24.28 7.29
N THR A 178 35.87 24.60 6.38
CA THR A 178 36.49 25.95 6.40
C THR A 178 35.56 27.04 5.86
N HIS A 179 34.51 26.72 5.10
CA HIS A 179 33.59 27.74 4.53
C HIS A 179 32.09 27.38 4.49
N ALA A 180 31.61 26.33 5.16
CA ALA A 180 30.17 26.08 5.26
C ALA A 180 29.61 26.70 6.55
N PRO A 181 28.59 27.59 6.49
CA PRO A 181 27.96 28.12 7.69
C PRO A 181 27.37 26.98 8.51
N ALA A 182 27.44 27.10 9.84
CA ALA A 182 27.06 26.08 10.81
C ALA A 182 25.76 25.32 10.42
N SER A 183 25.92 24.02 10.15
CA SER A 183 24.90 22.97 10.03
C SER A 183 23.70 23.21 9.11
N SER A 184 23.89 23.02 7.80
CA SER A 184 22.77 22.87 6.84
C SER A 184 22.02 21.53 6.93
N HIS A 185 22.55 20.58 7.72
CA HIS A 185 22.03 19.22 7.81
C HIS A 185 21.78 18.81 9.28
N PRO A 186 20.73 18.02 9.57
CA PRO A 186 20.46 17.50 10.90
C PRO A 186 21.68 16.76 11.49
N PRO A 187 21.97 16.91 12.80
CA PRO A 187 23.13 16.27 13.42
C PRO A 187 23.12 14.74 13.29
N GLN A 188 21.94 14.11 13.30
CA GLN A 188 21.78 12.67 13.08
C GLN A 188 22.22 12.24 11.67
N LEU A 189 22.00 13.08 10.66
CA LEU A 189 22.44 12.79 9.29
C LEU A 189 23.97 12.89 9.20
N GLN A 190 24.58 13.86 9.88
CA GLN A 190 26.03 14.02 9.89
C GLN A 190 26.75 12.83 10.53
N SER A 191 26.27 12.32 11.66
CA SER A 191 26.82 11.11 12.29
C SER A 191 26.65 9.89 11.40
N THR A 192 25.47 9.74 10.78
CA THR A 192 25.16 8.66 9.84
C THR A 192 26.13 8.63 8.65
N VAL A 193 26.46 9.79 8.09
CA VAL A 193 27.41 9.90 6.97
C VAL A 193 28.83 9.52 7.42
N ALA A 194 29.27 10.01 8.58
CA ALA A 194 30.59 9.68 9.12
C ALA A 194 30.76 8.17 9.36
N GLU A 195 29.78 7.53 10.00
CA GLU A 195 29.77 6.08 10.23
C GLU A 195 29.80 5.28 8.92
N LEU A 196 29.11 5.76 7.88
CA LEU A 196 29.10 5.11 6.58
C LEU A 196 30.46 5.25 5.87
N LEU A 197 31.08 6.43 5.91
CA LEU A 197 32.41 6.68 5.34
C LEU A 197 33.47 5.81 6.00
N ASP A 198 33.44 5.68 7.33
CA ASP A 198 34.37 4.82 8.06
C ASP A 198 34.21 3.35 7.64
N GLY A 199 32.97 2.87 7.47
CA GLY A 199 32.67 1.51 7.03
C GLY A 199 33.13 1.17 5.61
N PHE A 200 33.26 2.17 4.73
CA PHE A 200 33.75 2.01 3.36
C PHE A 200 35.26 2.31 3.20
N GLY A 201 35.95 2.71 4.26
CA GLY A 201 37.38 3.01 4.22
C GLY A 201 37.67 4.39 3.60
N VAL A 202 37.26 5.45 4.30
CA VAL A 202 37.44 6.87 3.93
C VAL A 202 38.87 7.23 3.46
N GLU A 203 39.89 6.51 3.93
CA GLU A 203 41.30 6.75 3.59
C GLU A 203 41.57 6.61 2.08
N ASN A 204 40.83 5.76 1.38
CA ASN A 204 41.01 5.49 -0.05
C ASN A 204 39.95 6.14 -0.95
N ILE A 205 39.18 7.10 -0.43
CA ILE A 205 38.03 7.68 -1.15
C ILE A 205 38.40 8.39 -2.48
N GLU A 206 39.65 8.86 -2.66
CA GLU A 206 40.10 9.38 -3.97
C GLU A 206 40.20 8.29 -5.04
N GLN A 207 40.42 7.05 -4.63
CA GLN A 207 40.62 5.91 -5.53
C GLN A 207 39.30 5.20 -5.83
N TRP A 208 38.19 5.60 -5.18
CA TRP A 208 36.89 5.00 -5.38
C TRP A 208 36.42 5.16 -6.82
N GLY A 209 36.06 4.03 -7.42
CA GLY A 209 35.42 3.96 -8.72
C GLY A 209 33.89 3.90 -8.60
N ASP A 210 33.23 3.71 -9.73
CA ASP A 210 31.75 3.60 -9.76
C ASP A 210 31.25 2.43 -8.91
N ALA A 211 32.01 1.33 -8.84
CA ALA A 211 31.70 0.15 -8.03
C ALA A 211 31.71 0.42 -6.51
N ASP A 212 32.37 1.50 -6.05
CA ASP A 212 32.37 1.92 -4.66
C ASP A 212 31.31 3.01 -4.42
N TRP A 213 31.21 3.96 -5.35
CA TRP A 213 30.31 5.11 -5.24
C TRP A 213 28.82 4.74 -5.37
N GLU A 214 28.48 3.75 -6.18
CA GLU A 214 27.10 3.27 -6.32
C GLU A 214 26.55 2.68 -5.01
N PRO A 215 27.15 1.64 -4.40
CA PRO A 215 26.70 1.10 -3.12
C PRO A 215 26.73 2.15 -2.00
N PHE A 216 27.74 3.02 -1.98
CA PHE A 216 27.80 4.11 -1.01
C PHE A 216 26.59 5.06 -1.14
N SER A 217 26.27 5.49 -2.37
CA SER A 217 25.15 6.40 -2.64
C SER A 217 23.80 5.81 -2.24
N LEU A 218 23.58 4.52 -2.51
CA LEU A 218 22.36 3.82 -2.15
C LEU A 218 22.21 3.65 -0.63
N GLN A 219 23.28 3.27 0.06
CA GLN A 219 23.24 3.14 1.53
C GLN A 219 23.06 4.49 2.21
N LEU A 220 23.70 5.54 1.71
CA LEU A 220 23.51 6.89 2.21
C LEU A 220 22.05 7.34 2.02
N LEU A 221 21.49 7.17 0.83
CA LEU A 221 20.10 7.50 0.54
C LEU A 221 19.15 6.76 1.48
N TRP A 222 19.34 5.45 1.64
CA TRP A 222 18.55 4.63 2.55
C TRP A 222 18.58 5.15 3.99
N ARG A 223 19.79 5.38 4.54
CA ARG A 223 19.93 5.84 5.92
C ARG A 223 19.36 7.26 6.09
N ALA A 224 19.57 8.15 5.13
CA ALA A 224 19.00 9.50 5.14
C ALA A 224 17.47 9.47 5.15
N CYS A 225 16.86 8.65 4.30
CA CYS A 225 15.41 8.44 4.28
C CYS A 225 14.92 7.83 5.60
N TYR A 226 15.62 6.83 6.14
CA TYR A 226 15.25 6.20 7.41
C TYR A 226 15.26 7.21 8.57
N VAL A 227 16.32 8.01 8.72
CA VAL A 227 16.42 9.06 9.74
C VAL A 227 15.30 10.10 9.57
N GLY A 228 15.02 10.50 8.34
CA GLY A 228 13.94 11.45 8.02
C GLY A 228 12.56 10.91 8.41
N VAL A 229 12.26 9.65 8.09
CA VAL A 229 10.99 9.01 8.45
C VAL A 229 10.84 8.87 9.98
N GLN A 230 11.90 8.49 10.69
CA GLN A 230 11.87 8.40 12.15
C GLN A 230 11.59 9.76 12.80
N SER A 231 12.12 10.83 12.22
CA SER A 231 11.92 12.20 12.69
C SER A 231 10.53 12.77 12.35
N ALA A 232 9.86 12.22 11.33
CA ALA A 232 8.57 12.69 10.85
C ALA A 232 7.35 12.18 11.66
N HIS A 233 7.55 11.38 12.72
CA HIS A 233 6.51 10.87 13.62
C HIS A 233 5.20 10.44 12.93
N ARG A 234 5.24 9.43 12.06
CA ARG A 234 4.00 8.87 11.47
C ARG A 234 3.25 7.98 12.47
N ASN A 235 2.16 8.51 13.02
CA ASN A 235 1.15 7.74 13.76
C ASN A 235 0.09 7.19 12.78
N ALA A 236 0.41 6.15 12.01
CA ALA A 236 -0.59 5.43 11.23
C ALA A 236 -0.84 4.05 11.85
N LYS A 237 -2.02 3.85 12.43
CA LYS A 237 -2.45 2.53 12.90
C LYS A 237 -2.67 1.63 11.67
N PRO A 238 -2.10 0.42 11.61
CA PRO A 238 -2.38 -0.50 10.50
C PRO A 238 -3.89 -0.75 10.43
N PRO A 239 -4.48 -0.82 9.22
CA PRO A 239 -5.90 -1.12 9.08
C PRO A 239 -6.20 -2.47 9.74
N ALA A 240 -7.32 -2.53 10.47
CA ALA A 240 -7.78 -3.77 11.06
C ALA A 240 -8.05 -4.79 9.94
N ARG A 241 -7.61 -6.03 10.13
CA ARG A 241 -8.00 -7.12 9.22
C ARG A 241 -9.51 -7.31 9.35
N PRO A 242 -10.28 -7.36 8.25
CA PRO A 242 -11.70 -7.67 8.34
C PRO A 242 -11.84 -9.09 8.89
N GLU A 243 -12.63 -9.25 9.96
CA GLU A 243 -12.99 -10.56 10.49
C GLU A 243 -13.89 -11.26 9.47
N ARG A 244 -13.56 -12.48 9.06
CA ARG A 244 -14.46 -13.25 8.18
C ARG A 244 -15.70 -13.63 8.99
N HIS A 245 -16.88 -13.42 8.42
CA HIS A 245 -18.14 -13.86 9.05
C HIS A 245 -18.14 -15.37 9.38
N ARG A 246 -17.44 -16.19 8.58
CA ARG A 246 -17.18 -17.61 8.89
C ARG A 246 -16.53 -17.78 10.27
N ASP A 247 -15.47 -17.05 10.56
CA ASP A 247 -14.71 -17.20 11.81
C ASP A 247 -15.59 -16.81 13.02
N VAL A 248 -16.41 -15.77 12.86
CA VAL A 248 -17.39 -15.34 13.87
C VAL A 248 -18.48 -16.40 14.08
N LEU A 249 -19.01 -16.98 13.00
CA LEU A 249 -20.04 -18.03 13.06
C LEU A 249 -19.48 -19.34 13.63
N LEU A 250 -18.29 -19.75 13.23
CA LEU A 250 -17.61 -20.94 13.75
C LEU A 250 -17.32 -20.78 15.25
N ALA A 251 -16.85 -19.62 15.69
CA ALA A 251 -16.62 -19.35 17.11
C ALA A 251 -17.93 -19.35 17.93
N ALA A 252 -19.02 -18.82 17.37
CA ALA A 252 -20.30 -18.73 18.07
C ALA A 252 -21.10 -20.04 18.07
N THR A 253 -21.00 -20.85 17.01
CA THR A 253 -21.87 -22.00 16.78
C THR A 253 -21.16 -23.34 16.79
N GLY A 254 -19.82 -23.36 16.66
CA GLY A 254 -19.03 -24.58 16.50
C GLY A 254 -19.19 -25.26 15.13
N HIS A 255 -19.96 -24.69 14.21
CA HIS A 255 -20.22 -25.24 12.88
C HIS A 255 -19.51 -24.39 11.82
N ASP A 256 -18.80 -25.05 10.90
CA ASP A 256 -18.11 -24.38 9.80
C ASP A 256 -19.07 -24.19 8.62
N SER A 257 -19.37 -22.92 8.29
CA SER A 257 -20.24 -22.60 7.16
C SER A 257 -19.67 -23.02 5.81
N ASP A 258 -18.35 -23.19 5.70
CA ASP A 258 -17.70 -23.56 4.45
C ASP A 258 -17.94 -25.04 4.11
N GLU A 259 -18.30 -25.90 5.07
CA GLU A 259 -18.67 -27.31 4.81
C GLU A 259 -19.94 -27.43 3.95
N LEU A 260 -20.81 -26.42 3.98
CA LEU A 260 -22.05 -26.39 3.20
C LEU A 260 -21.84 -25.91 1.76
N VAL A 261 -20.62 -25.47 1.42
CA VAL A 261 -20.28 -24.87 0.12
C VAL A 261 -19.35 -25.79 -0.66
N ASN A 262 -19.63 -25.98 -1.94
CA ASN A 262 -18.90 -26.93 -2.78
C ASN A 262 -17.45 -26.47 -3.04
N ASP A 263 -16.47 -27.34 -2.76
CA ASP A 263 -15.02 -27.11 -2.92
C ASP A 263 -14.61 -26.57 -4.31
N VAL A 264 -15.39 -26.84 -5.36
CA VAL A 264 -15.05 -26.50 -6.75
C VAL A 264 -15.37 -25.03 -7.09
N LEU A 265 -16.26 -24.36 -6.36
CA LEU A 265 -16.82 -23.06 -6.78
C LEU A 265 -16.10 -21.82 -6.21
N LEU A 266 -15.13 -21.95 -5.31
CA LEU A 266 -14.44 -20.81 -4.69
C LEU A 266 -12.92 -21.02 -4.60
N THR A 267 -12.23 -20.87 -5.73
CA THR A 267 -10.77 -20.62 -5.73
C THR A 267 -10.50 -19.12 -5.85
N ALA A 268 -11.14 -18.31 -5.01
CA ALA A 268 -10.80 -16.89 -4.86
C ALA A 268 -10.50 -16.64 -3.37
N ALA A 269 -9.23 -16.39 -3.07
CA ALA A 269 -8.67 -16.15 -1.73
C ALA A 269 -8.47 -17.39 -0.83
N ARG A 270 -7.50 -18.24 -1.21
CA ARG A 270 -6.58 -18.82 -0.23
C ARG A 270 -5.45 -17.83 0.04
#